data_AF-A0A812J759-F1
#
_entry.id   AF-A0A812J759-F1
#
_cell.length_a   1.000
_cell.length_b   1.000
_cell.length_c   1.000
_cell.angle_alpha   90.00
_cell.angle_beta   90.00
_cell.angle_gamma   90.00
#
_symmetry.space_group_name_H-M   'P 1'
#
loop_
_entity.id
_entity.type
_entity.pdbx_description
1 polymer ?
#
loop_
_entity_poly.entity_id
_entity_poly.type
_entity_poly.pdbx_seq_one_letter_code
_entity_poly.pdbx_strand_id
1 'polypeptide(L)'
;MLLEVLDAISARYNYVHVPLDHRTWKNMSMAFINFVDHEAACLAFQRLSRPSEFPAAFAPSTKAIWGEVHGLGPNLAHFLARYGLPALDPPYAPLVFIDGRCVPQARTVLRQYVNAEMLIEAKAFLRRSGLLEPVESCSRSPSRQGDMRASMRSSRSETGTLSLSEIHAKLSEIPSYREGGLTVYVV
;
A
#
# COMPACT_ATOMS: atom_id res chain seq x y z
N MET A 1 -1.50 5.97 -15.36
CA MET A 1 -0.52 7.05 -15.10
C MET A 1 0.66 6.63 -14.23
N LEU A 2 0.53 6.27 -12.93
CA LEU A 2 1.71 5.83 -12.14
C LEU A 2 2.26 4.47 -12.61
N LEU A 3 1.41 3.45 -12.72
CA LEU A 3 1.85 2.11 -13.15
C LEU A 3 2.48 2.13 -14.55
N GLU A 4 1.88 2.85 -15.50
CA GLU A 4 2.46 3.03 -16.85
C GLU A 4 3.89 3.58 -16.82
N VAL A 5 4.19 4.52 -15.91
CA VAL A 5 5.55 5.03 -15.76
C VAL A 5 6.47 3.97 -15.16
N LEU A 6 6.02 3.21 -14.17
CA LEU A 6 6.81 2.13 -13.58
C LEU A 6 7.08 1.01 -14.59
N ASP A 7 6.10 0.69 -15.42
CA ASP A 7 6.20 -0.26 -16.52
C ASP A 7 7.20 0.22 -17.58
N ALA A 8 7.18 1.51 -17.92
CA ALA A 8 8.13 2.11 -18.85
C ALA A 8 9.57 2.17 -18.30
N ILE A 9 9.75 2.13 -16.98
CA ILE A 9 11.07 2.15 -16.35
C ILE A 9 11.66 0.74 -16.23
N SER A 10 10.96 -0.19 -15.59
CA SER A 10 11.48 -1.54 -15.39
C SER A 10 10.43 -2.65 -15.37
N ALA A 11 9.15 -2.34 -15.12
CA ALA A 11 8.08 -3.32 -14.88
C ALA A 11 8.44 -4.39 -13.81
N ARG A 12 9.46 -4.15 -12.98
CA ARG A 12 10.01 -5.10 -12.00
C ARG A 12 9.69 -4.65 -10.58
N TYR A 13 8.41 -4.54 -10.27
CA TYR A 13 7.90 -4.19 -8.94
C TYR A 13 6.86 -5.21 -8.47
N ASN A 14 6.75 -5.38 -7.15
CA ASN A 14 5.85 -6.37 -6.54
C ASN A 14 4.91 -5.76 -5.49
N TYR A 15 5.04 -4.48 -5.17
CA TYR A 15 4.19 -3.77 -4.23
C TYR A 15 4.03 -2.31 -4.67
N VAL A 16 2.79 -1.82 -4.71
CA VAL A 16 2.47 -0.40 -4.94
C VAL A 16 1.37 0.02 -3.98
N HIS A 17 1.61 1.04 -3.18
CA HIS A 17 0.63 1.61 -2.26
C HIS A 17 0.56 3.12 -2.38
N VAL A 18 -0.63 3.65 -2.62
CA VAL A 18 -0.91 5.09 -2.65
C VAL A 18 -1.89 5.40 -1.52
N PRO A 19 -1.42 5.96 -0.39
CA PRO A 19 -2.31 6.36 0.68
C PRO A 19 -3.32 7.40 0.21
N LEU A 20 -4.57 7.23 0.62
CA LEU A 20 -5.63 8.21 0.44
C LEU A 20 -6.00 8.82 1.79
N ASP A 21 -6.27 10.12 1.79
CA ASP A 21 -6.93 10.77 2.91
C ASP A 21 -8.43 10.47 2.86
N HIS A 22 -8.91 9.66 3.81
CA HIS A 22 -10.33 9.28 3.89
C HIS A 22 -11.28 10.45 4.16
N ARG A 23 -10.78 11.61 4.63
CA ARG A 23 -11.62 12.79 4.86
C ARG A 23 -11.89 13.56 3.58
N THR A 24 -10.86 13.70 2.75
CA THR A 24 -10.92 14.52 1.53
C THR A 24 -11.04 13.69 0.25
N TRP A 25 -10.87 12.37 0.35
CA TRP A 25 -10.79 11.44 -0.78
C TRP A 25 -9.68 11.78 -1.78
N LYS A 26 -8.64 12.48 -1.31
CA LYS A 26 -7.48 12.86 -2.12
C LYS A 26 -6.29 11.96 -1.80
N ASN A 27 -5.41 11.81 -2.78
CA ASN A 27 -4.10 11.20 -2.54
C ASN A 27 -3.30 12.06 -1.55
N MET A 28 -2.51 11.41 -0.69
CA MET A 28 -1.64 12.12 0.25
C MET A 28 -0.35 12.63 -0.41
N SER A 29 -0.35 12.80 -1.73
CA SER A 29 0.83 13.15 -2.53
C SER A 29 2.05 12.27 -2.26
N MET A 30 1.84 10.99 -1.94
CA MET A 30 2.89 10.01 -1.75
C MET A 30 2.53 8.63 -2.30
N ALA A 31 3.54 7.86 -2.68
CA ALA A 31 3.41 6.48 -3.09
C ALA A 31 4.58 5.64 -2.55
N PHE A 32 4.32 4.40 -2.16
CA PHE A 32 5.33 3.44 -1.72
C PHE A 32 5.42 2.32 -2.75
N ILE A 33 6.62 2.03 -3.23
CA ILE A 33 6.84 1.10 -4.33
C ILE A 33 8.01 0.19 -3.98
N ASN A 34 7.76 -1.12 -3.89
CA ASN A 34 8.82 -2.11 -3.71
C ASN A 34 9.20 -2.73 -5.06
N PHE A 35 10.47 -2.63 -5.40
CA PHE A 35 11.02 -3.30 -6.58
C PHE A 35 11.44 -4.73 -6.25
N VAL A 36 11.44 -5.60 -7.25
CA VAL A 36 11.76 -7.03 -7.07
C VAL A 36 13.22 -7.22 -6.66
N ASP A 37 14.10 -6.33 -7.12
CA ASP A 37 15.54 -6.39 -6.88
C ASP A 37 16.17 -4.99 -6.87
N HIS A 38 17.40 -4.95 -6.35
CA HIS A 38 18.18 -3.73 -6.16
C HIS A 38 18.47 -2.98 -7.47
N GLU A 39 18.72 -3.71 -8.57
CA GLU A 39 19.02 -3.10 -9.86
C GLU A 39 17.80 -2.32 -10.38
N ALA A 40 16.62 -2.94 -10.36
CA ALA A 40 15.37 -2.31 -10.74
C ALA A 40 15.05 -1.10 -9.85
N ALA A 41 15.31 -1.20 -8.55
CA ALA A 41 15.12 -0.11 -7.60
C ALA A 41 16.04 1.09 -7.91
N CYS A 42 17.33 0.83 -8.17
CA CYS A 42 18.30 1.87 -8.52
C CYS A 42 17.95 2.57 -9.84
N LEU A 43 17.55 1.81 -10.86
CA LEU A 43 17.09 2.36 -12.12
C LEU A 43 15.85 3.23 -11.93
N ALA A 44 14.86 2.74 -11.18
CA ALA A 44 13.65 3.50 -10.87
C ALA A 44 13.94 4.77 -10.10
N PHE A 45 14.78 4.70 -9.07
CA PHE A 45 15.20 5.86 -8.29
C PHE A 45 15.86 6.92 -9.19
N GLN A 46 16.80 6.52 -10.05
CA GLN A 46 17.49 7.44 -10.96
C GLN A 46 16.51 8.15 -11.91
N ARG A 47 15.56 7.41 -12.49
CA ARG A 47 14.59 7.93 -13.47
C ARG A 47 13.52 8.80 -12.80
N LEU A 48 12.98 8.36 -11.66
CA LEU A 48 11.97 9.12 -10.91
C LEU A 48 12.54 10.37 -10.23
N SER A 49 13.85 10.42 -9.96
CA SER A 49 14.55 11.63 -9.51
C SER A 49 14.64 12.72 -10.59
N ARG A 50 14.25 12.41 -11.83
CA ARG A 50 14.25 13.32 -12.97
C ARG A 50 12.84 13.45 -13.52
N PRO A 51 11.91 14.11 -12.81
CA PRO A 51 10.50 14.19 -13.21
C PRO A 51 10.28 14.83 -14.58
N SER A 52 11.24 15.59 -15.10
CA SER A 52 11.25 16.10 -16.48
C SER A 52 11.27 15.02 -17.56
N GLU A 53 11.65 13.78 -17.22
CA GLU A 53 11.58 12.63 -18.12
C GLU A 53 10.14 12.08 -18.27
N PHE A 54 9.23 12.46 -17.36
CA PHE A 54 7.82 12.04 -17.36
C PHE A 54 6.87 13.23 -17.13
N PRO A 55 6.96 14.30 -17.96
CA PRO A 55 6.26 15.56 -17.72
C PRO A 55 4.73 15.41 -17.81
N ALA A 56 4.23 14.39 -18.51
CA ALA A 56 2.81 14.10 -18.60
C ALA A 56 2.26 13.47 -17.31
N ALA A 57 3.10 12.78 -16.54
CA ALA A 57 2.71 11.98 -15.38
C ALA A 57 3.00 12.67 -14.04
N PHE A 58 4.07 13.46 -13.95
CA PHE A 58 4.54 14.01 -12.69
C PHE A 58 4.71 15.53 -12.75
N ALA A 59 4.32 16.20 -11.66
CA ALA A 59 4.69 17.60 -11.47
C ALA A 59 6.21 17.73 -11.29
N PRO A 60 6.82 18.87 -11.65
CA PRO A 60 8.26 19.12 -11.45
C PRO A 60 8.73 19.01 -9.99
N SER A 61 7.81 19.17 -9.04
CA SER A 61 8.07 19.04 -7.60
C SER A 61 8.06 17.59 -7.09
N THR A 62 7.85 16.61 -7.96
CA THR A 62 7.91 15.18 -7.62
C THR A 62 9.33 14.79 -7.21
N LYS A 63 9.43 13.99 -6.15
CA LYS A 63 10.72 13.54 -5.61
C LYS A 63 10.70 12.04 -5.39
N ALA A 64 11.81 11.38 -5.71
CA ALA A 64 12.06 10.01 -5.31
C ALA A 64 12.98 10.00 -4.08
N ILE A 65 12.65 9.20 -3.08
CA ILE A 65 13.45 8.98 -1.88
C ILE A 65 13.49 7.49 -1.56
N TRP A 66 14.56 7.03 -0.92
CA TRP A 66 14.61 5.66 -0.40
C TRP A 66 13.66 5.52 0.78
N GLY A 67 12.84 4.49 0.79
CA GLY A 67 12.02 4.14 1.95
C GLY A 67 12.86 3.53 3.07
N GLU A 68 12.30 3.44 4.27
CA GLU A 68 12.96 2.81 5.42
C GLU A 68 12.59 1.32 5.58
N VAL A 69 11.47 0.90 4.98
CA VAL A 69 10.93 -0.47 5.08
C VAL A 69 11.12 -1.17 3.76
N HIS A 70 12.02 -2.15 3.68
CA HIS A 70 12.40 -2.83 2.44
C HIS A 70 11.83 -4.24 2.28
N GLY A 71 11.43 -4.60 1.05
CA GLY A 71 10.91 -5.91 0.71
C GLY A 71 9.38 -6.03 0.81
N LEU A 72 8.81 -6.96 0.04
CA LEU A 72 7.36 -7.18 -0.03
C LEU A 72 6.74 -7.52 1.34
N GLY A 73 7.34 -8.47 2.06
CA GLY A 73 6.86 -8.91 3.38
C GLY A 73 6.82 -7.78 4.41
N PRO A 74 7.95 -7.09 4.66
CA PRO A 74 7.98 -5.94 5.58
C PRO A 74 7.02 -4.81 5.19
N ASN A 75 6.85 -4.51 3.89
CA ASN A 75 5.88 -3.50 3.45
C ASN A 75 4.43 -3.92 3.74
N LEU A 76 4.07 -5.17 3.47
CA LEU A 76 2.75 -5.71 3.83
C LEU A 76 2.52 -5.72 5.35
N ALA A 77 3.55 -6.08 6.13
CA ALA A 77 3.50 -6.04 7.58
C ALA A 77 3.31 -4.62 8.11
N HIS A 78 4.02 -3.64 7.53
CA HIS A 78 3.88 -2.22 7.84
C HIS A 78 2.48 -1.70 7.52
N PHE A 79 1.95 -2.01 6.33
CA PHE A 79 0.58 -1.68 5.96
C PHE A 79 -0.44 -2.30 6.93
N LEU A 80 -0.30 -3.60 7.20
CA LEU A 80 -1.19 -4.34 8.11
C LEU A 80 -1.14 -3.78 9.54
N ALA A 81 0.05 -3.42 10.04
CA ALA A 81 0.21 -2.82 11.36
C ALA A 81 -0.43 -1.43 11.46
N ARG A 82 -0.41 -0.65 10.38
CA ARG A 82 -0.96 0.71 10.33
C ARG A 82 -2.47 0.76 10.14
N TYR A 83 -3.00 -0.04 9.21
CA TYR A 83 -4.39 0.08 8.77
C TYR A 83 -5.27 -1.11 9.20
N GLY A 84 -4.67 -2.20 9.68
CA GLY A 84 -5.38 -3.41 10.09
C GLY A 84 -5.78 -4.32 8.92
N LEU A 85 -6.24 -5.52 9.27
CA LEU A 85 -6.56 -6.58 8.31
C LEU A 85 -7.68 -6.21 7.30
N PRO A 86 -8.74 -5.48 7.70
CA PRO A 86 -9.80 -5.07 6.76
C PRO A 86 -9.31 -4.19 5.61
N ALA A 87 -8.23 -3.42 5.80
CA ALA A 87 -7.72 -2.50 4.80
C ALA A 87 -6.99 -3.20 3.62
N LEU A 88 -6.77 -4.51 3.70
CA LEU A 88 -6.18 -5.31 2.62
C LEU A 88 -7.20 -5.76 1.56
N ASP A 89 -8.47 -5.43 1.77
CA ASP A 89 -9.50 -5.60 0.75
C ASP A 89 -9.59 -4.32 -0.11
N PRO A 90 -9.84 -4.45 -1.42
CA PRO A 90 -10.04 -3.29 -2.30
C PRO A 90 -11.14 -2.33 -1.78
N PRO A 91 -11.10 -1.04 -2.15
CA PRO A 91 -10.23 -0.45 -3.18
C PRO A 91 -8.94 0.19 -2.65
N TYR A 92 -8.72 0.25 -1.33
CA TYR A 92 -7.57 0.96 -0.73
C TYR A 92 -6.38 0.06 -0.39
N ALA A 93 -6.53 -1.24 -0.65
CA ALA A 93 -5.46 -2.20 -0.47
C ALA A 93 -4.25 -1.85 -1.34
N PRO A 94 -3.02 -2.13 -0.88
CA PRO A 94 -1.86 -2.07 -1.75
C PRO A 94 -2.04 -3.06 -2.90
N LEU A 95 -1.57 -2.66 -4.08
CA LEU A 95 -1.45 -3.58 -5.20
C LEU A 95 -0.23 -4.46 -4.98
N VAL A 96 -0.43 -5.77 -5.04
CA VAL A 96 0.63 -6.76 -4.90
C VAL A 96 0.77 -7.52 -6.21
N PHE A 97 2.00 -7.74 -6.66
CA PHE A 97 2.28 -8.47 -7.88
C PHE A 97 3.18 -9.66 -7.59
N ILE A 98 2.76 -10.84 -8.04
CA ILE A 98 3.54 -12.08 -7.93
C ILE A 98 3.86 -12.53 -9.35
N ASP A 99 5.15 -12.70 -9.66
CA ASP A 99 5.65 -13.05 -11.00
C ASP A 99 5.11 -12.11 -12.10
N GLY A 100 5.07 -10.81 -11.81
CA GLY A 100 4.56 -9.76 -12.71
C GLY A 100 3.03 -9.70 -12.84
N ARG A 101 2.28 -10.53 -12.11
CA ARG A 101 0.82 -10.57 -12.15
C ARG A 101 0.21 -9.95 -10.91
N CYS A 102 -0.72 -9.02 -11.10
CA CYS A 102 -1.43 -8.42 -9.97
C CYS A 102 -2.32 -9.45 -9.27
N VAL A 103 -2.21 -9.53 -7.95
CA VAL A 103 -3.06 -10.36 -7.10
C VAL A 103 -4.34 -9.59 -6.79
N PRO A 104 -5.54 -10.16 -7.05
CA PRO A 104 -6.80 -9.44 -6.83
C PRO A 104 -7.01 -8.95 -5.40
N GLN A 105 -6.49 -9.69 -4.41
CA GLN A 105 -6.62 -9.39 -2.99
C GLN A 105 -5.29 -9.63 -2.27
N ALA A 106 -4.64 -8.57 -1.81
CA ALA A 106 -3.38 -8.65 -1.07
C ALA A 106 -3.48 -9.55 0.18
N ARG A 107 -4.66 -9.66 0.79
CA ARG A 107 -4.92 -10.56 1.92
C ARG A 107 -4.53 -12.02 1.62
N THR A 108 -4.73 -12.48 0.38
CA THR A 108 -4.54 -13.88 0.01
C THR A 108 -3.08 -14.35 0.09
N VAL A 109 -2.14 -13.41 -0.06
CA VAL A 109 -0.70 -13.71 -0.05
C VAL A 109 -0.04 -13.45 1.31
N LEU A 110 -0.76 -12.90 2.29
CA LEU A 110 -0.18 -12.52 3.59
C LEU A 110 0.58 -13.66 4.26
N ARG A 111 0.02 -14.87 4.31
CA ARG A 111 0.62 -16.01 5.02
C ARG A 111 1.97 -16.44 4.42
N GLN A 112 2.21 -16.12 3.15
CA GLN A 112 3.43 -16.46 2.45
C GLN A 112 4.54 -15.43 2.70
N TYR A 113 4.19 -14.15 2.86
CA TYR A 113 5.16 -13.06 2.89
C TYR A 113 5.27 -12.34 4.25
N VAL A 114 4.30 -12.50 5.15
CA VAL A 114 4.28 -11.81 6.44
C VAL A 114 4.39 -12.83 7.57
N ASN A 115 5.43 -12.68 8.39
CA ASN A 115 5.60 -13.44 9.62
C ASN A 115 5.36 -12.56 10.87
N ALA A 116 5.36 -13.19 12.06
CA ALA A 116 5.07 -12.49 13.31
C ALA A 116 6.13 -11.44 13.68
N GLU A 117 7.40 -11.72 13.39
CA GLU A 117 8.53 -10.82 13.68
C GLU A 117 8.41 -9.51 12.89
N MET A 118 8.12 -9.59 11.59
CA MET A 118 7.89 -8.42 10.73
C MET A 118 6.75 -7.53 11.27
N LEU A 119 5.68 -8.13 11.81
CA LEU A 119 4.58 -7.37 12.41
C LEU A 119 4.98 -6.68 13.72
N ILE A 120 5.83 -7.30 14.52
CA ILE A 120 6.37 -6.71 15.75
C ILE A 120 7.25 -5.50 15.38
N GLU A 121 8.16 -5.68 14.42
CA GLU A 121 9.04 -4.63 13.93
C GLU A 121 8.26 -3.46 13.32
N ALA A 122 7.29 -3.75 12.46
CA ALA A 122 6.41 -2.75 11.87
C ALA A 122 5.67 -1.90 12.93
N LYS A 123 5.11 -2.53 13.97
CA LYS A 123 4.46 -1.81 15.07
C LYS A 123 5.46 -0.98 15.87
N ALA A 124 6.65 -1.51 16.13
CA ALA A 124 7.69 -0.78 16.84
C ALA A 124 8.15 0.45 16.03
N PHE A 125 8.32 0.29 14.72
CA PHE A 125 8.63 1.38 13.79
C PHE A 125 7.57 2.48 13.85
N LEU A 126 6.31 2.13 13.62
CA LEU A 126 5.21 3.10 13.61
C LEU A 126 5.07 3.86 14.94
N ARG A 127 5.35 3.22 16.08
CA ARG A 127 5.38 3.90 17.39
C ARG A 127 6.52 4.92 17.49
N ARG A 128 7.74 4.56 17.06
CA ARG A 128 8.88 5.49 17.05
C ARG A 128 8.64 6.68 16.14
N SER A 129 7.94 6.47 15.02
CA SER A 129 7.59 7.52 14.07
C SER A 129 6.38 8.37 14.51
N GLY A 130 5.75 8.09 15.65
CA GLY A 130 4.54 8.80 16.11
C GLY A 130 3.30 8.57 15.23
N LEU A 131 3.28 7.47 14.47
CA LEU A 131 2.19 7.12 13.54
C LEU A 131 1.20 6.10 14.11
N LEU A 132 1.55 5.47 15.23
CA LEU A 132 0.62 4.72 16.06
C LEU A 132 0.56 5.42 17.42
N GLU A 133 -0.64 5.86 17.77
CA GLU A 133 -0.91 6.31 19.14
C GLU A 133 -0.59 5.16 20.11
N PRO A 134 -0.03 5.46 21.30
CA PRO A 134 0.03 4.50 22.36
C PRO A 134 -1.38 3.97 22.58
N VAL A 135 -1.57 2.66 22.47
CA VAL A 135 -2.79 2.05 22.98
C VAL A 135 -2.70 2.28 24.48
N GLU A 136 -3.34 3.35 24.98
CA GLU A 136 -3.59 3.51 26.40
C GLU A 136 -4.24 2.22 26.83
N SER A 137 -3.50 1.43 27.59
CA SER A 137 -3.96 0.15 28.10
C SER A 137 -5.20 0.42 28.92
N CYS A 138 -6.36 0.27 28.27
CA CYS A 138 -7.65 0.37 28.90
C CYS A 138 -7.73 -0.81 29.85
N SER A 139 -7.32 -0.58 31.10
CA SER A 139 -7.67 -1.38 32.27
C SER A 139 -9.18 -1.28 32.51
N ARG A 140 -9.97 -1.73 31.54
CA ARG A 140 -11.41 -1.94 31.70
C ARG A 140 -11.60 -3.32 32.31
N SER A 141 -11.78 -3.31 33.62
CA SER A 141 -12.32 -4.42 34.39
C SER A 141 -13.59 -4.96 33.70
N PRO A 142 -13.77 -6.29 33.58
CA PRO A 142 -14.95 -6.85 32.94
C PRO A 142 -16.14 -6.75 33.88
N SER A 143 -17.11 -5.87 33.56
CA SER A 143 -18.43 -5.88 34.18
C SER A 143 -19.52 -6.27 33.17
N ARG A 144 -20.08 -7.45 33.46
CA ARG A 144 -21.42 -7.96 33.13
C ARG A 144 -21.75 -8.37 31.68
N GLN A 145 -21.67 -9.68 31.49
CA GLN A 145 -22.61 -10.56 30.80
C GLN A 145 -23.97 -9.94 30.45
N GLY A 146 -24.27 -9.92 29.15
CA GLY A 146 -25.61 -9.77 28.60
C GLY A 146 -25.67 -10.52 27.26
N ASP A 147 -26.34 -11.67 27.28
CA ASP A 147 -26.65 -12.50 26.11
C ASP A 147 -27.43 -11.72 25.04
N MET A 148 -26.98 -11.76 23.79
CA MET A 148 -27.87 -11.62 22.63
C MET A 148 -27.41 -12.48 21.44
N ARG A 149 -28.32 -13.37 21.05
CA ARG A 149 -28.31 -14.27 19.89
C ARG A 149 -28.69 -13.53 18.58
N ALA A 150 -28.33 -14.18 17.48
CA ALA A 150 -28.77 -14.00 16.08
C ALA A 150 -28.05 -12.87 15.31
N SER A 151 -27.71 -12.98 14.02
CA SER A 151 -28.11 -13.91 12.96
C SER A 151 -27.02 -13.90 11.87
N MET A 152 -26.49 -15.06 11.48
CA MET A 152 -25.53 -15.18 10.38
C MET A 152 -26.27 -15.24 9.04
N ARG A 153 -26.16 -14.19 8.22
CA ARG A 153 -26.35 -14.31 6.77
C ARG A 153 -24.98 -14.44 6.11
N SER A 154 -24.74 -15.65 5.61
CA SER A 154 -23.60 -15.99 4.76
C SER A 154 -23.82 -15.40 3.36
N SER A 155 -23.12 -14.31 3.06
CA SER A 155 -22.98 -13.81 1.69
C SER A 155 -21.78 -14.49 1.08
N ARG A 156 -22.03 -15.37 0.09
CA ARG A 156 -21.01 -15.93 -0.80
C ARG A 156 -20.23 -14.78 -1.43
N SER A 157 -18.95 -14.67 -1.10
CA SER A 157 -18.00 -13.81 -1.80
C SER A 157 -17.60 -14.51 -3.08
N GLU A 158 -18.18 -14.10 -4.20
CA GLU A 158 -17.65 -14.44 -5.52
C GLU A 158 -16.27 -13.79 -5.63
N THR A 159 -15.23 -14.64 -5.67
CA THR A 159 -13.85 -14.24 -5.95
C THR A 159 -13.74 -13.85 -7.42
N GLY A 160 -14.27 -12.68 -7.77
CA GLY A 160 -14.04 -12.03 -9.04
C GLY A 160 -12.57 -11.66 -9.13
N THR A 161 -11.85 -12.25 -10.08
CA THR A 161 -10.50 -11.80 -10.44
C THR A 161 -10.67 -10.46 -11.16
N LEU A 162 -10.33 -9.35 -10.50
CA LEU A 162 -10.31 -8.05 -11.16
C LEU A 162 -9.26 -8.09 -12.27
N SER A 163 -9.68 -7.76 -13.48
CA SER A 163 -8.79 -7.58 -14.62
C SER A 163 -7.84 -6.40 -14.38
N LEU A 164 -6.64 -6.46 -14.97
CA LEU A 164 -5.69 -5.34 -14.95
C LEU A 164 -6.34 -4.03 -15.42
N SER A 165 -7.25 -4.09 -16.40
CA SER A 165 -8.03 -2.93 -16.87
C SER A 165 -8.89 -2.31 -15.78
N GLU A 166 -9.50 -3.09 -14.89
CA GLU A 166 -10.32 -2.57 -13.79
C GLU A 166 -9.44 -1.94 -12.70
N ILE A 167 -8.27 -2.51 -12.45
CA ILE A 167 -7.27 -1.95 -11.52
C ILE A 167 -6.73 -0.63 -12.07
N HIS A 168 -6.40 -0.60 -13.36
CA HIS A 168 -6.00 0.63 -14.06
C HIS A 168 -7.10 1.68 -14.04
N ALA A 169 -8.36 1.29 -14.27
CA ALA A 169 -9.50 2.21 -14.20
C ALA A 169 -9.62 2.83 -12.80
N LYS A 170 -9.57 2.02 -11.75
CA LYS A 170 -9.62 2.52 -10.36
C LYS A 170 -8.45 3.42 -9.99
N LEU A 171 -7.24 3.11 -10.46
CA LEU A 171 -6.08 3.98 -10.25
C LEU A 171 -6.12 5.26 -11.11
N SER A 172 -6.80 5.23 -12.26
CA SER A 172 -7.00 6.40 -13.11
C SER A 172 -8.05 7.37 -12.56
N GLU A 173 -8.92 6.91 -11.66
CA GLU A 173 -9.84 7.76 -10.90
C GLU A 173 -9.14 8.53 -9.77
N ILE A 174 -7.91 8.16 -9.39
CA ILE A 174 -7.14 8.91 -8.40
C ILE A 174 -6.73 10.27 -9.04
N PRO A 175 -7.06 11.41 -8.40
CA PRO A 175 -6.76 12.74 -8.93
C PRO A 175 -5.30 12.87 -9.38
N SER A 176 -5.12 13.42 -10.58
CA SER A 176 -3.81 13.61 -11.21
C SER A 176 -2.79 14.29 -10.26
N TYR A 177 -1.57 13.74 -10.17
CA TYR A 177 -0.45 14.29 -9.38
C TYR A 177 0.16 15.59 -9.95
N ARG A 178 -0.59 16.32 -10.79
CA ARG A 178 -0.10 17.50 -11.51
C ARG A 178 -0.05 18.77 -10.64
N GLU A 179 -0.87 18.85 -9.60
CA GLU A 179 -0.98 20.07 -8.77
C GLU A 179 -0.23 19.99 -7.44
N GLY A 180 -0.09 18.79 -6.87
CA GLY A 180 0.69 18.54 -5.66
C GLY A 180 1.75 17.50 -5.97
N GLY A 181 3.02 17.91 -6.01
CA GLY A 181 4.14 17.01 -6.32
C GLY A 181 4.09 15.70 -5.54
N LEU A 182 4.39 14.59 -6.23
CA LEU A 182 4.34 13.26 -5.64
C LEU A 182 5.68 12.92 -4.97
N THR A 183 5.65 12.44 -3.73
CA THR A 183 6.82 11.82 -3.10
C THR A 183 6.76 10.32 -3.29
N VAL A 184 7.69 9.76 -4.06
CA VAL A 184 7.80 8.33 -4.30
C VAL A 184 8.85 7.74 -3.38
N TYR A 185 8.43 6.84 -2.51
CA TYR A 185 9.31 6.02 -1.70
C TYR A 185 9.67 4.77 -2.50
N VAL A 186 10.92 4.74 -2.97
CA VAL A 186 11.52 3.60 -3.67
C VAL A 186 12.09 2.67 -2.62
N VAL A 187 11.70 1.41 -2.70
CA VAL A 187 11.94 0.42 -1.67
C VAL A 187 12.61 -0.81 -2.26
#